data_AF-A0A3C1KGF3-F1
#
_entry.id   AF-A0A3C1KGF3-F1
#
_cell.length_a   1.000
_cell.length_b   1.000
_cell.length_c   1.000
_cell.angle_alpha   90.00
_cell.angle_beta   90.00
_cell.angle_gamma   90.00
#
_symmetry.space_group_name_H-M   'P 1'
#
loop_
_entity.id
_entity.type
_entity.pdbx_description
1 polymer ?
#
loop_
_entity_poly.entity_id
_entity_poly.type
_entity_poly.pdbx_seq_one_letter_code
_entity_poly.pdbx_strand_id
1 'polypeptide(L)' 'DGIEGLVHISELSGKHVELAEQVVSVGEEVFVKVIDIDLERRRISLSLKQANESVDPYGTEFDPALYGMATEYD' A
#
# COMPACT_ATOMS: atom_id res chain seq x y z
N ASP A 1 -23.12 1.27 10.02
CA ASP A 1 -21.83 1.81 10.49
C ASP A 1 -20.71 1.18 9.71
N GLY A 2 -20.28 1.83 8.63
CA GLY A 2 -19.07 1.44 7.90
C GLY A 2 -17.93 2.39 8.28
N ILE A 3 -16.70 1.88 8.28
CA ILE A 3 -15.50 2.71 8.37
C ILE A 3 -15.09 3.06 6.94
N GLU A 4 -14.90 4.34 6.67
CA GLU A 4 -14.53 4.81 5.33
C GLU A 4 -13.02 4.73 5.15
N GLY A 5 -12.58 4.03 4.10
CA GLY A 5 -11.18 3.92 3.71
C GLY A 5 -10.84 4.88 2.56
N LEU A 6 -9.67 5.50 2.59
CA LEU A 6 -9.18 6.36 1.52
C LEU A 6 -7.89 5.79 0.94
N VAL A 7 -7.84 5.65 -0.38
CA VAL A 7 -6.62 5.29 -1.12
C VAL A 7 -6.13 6.51 -1.87
N HIS A 8 -4.86 6.86 -1.71
CA HIS A 8 -4.26 7.94 -2.49
C HIS A 8 -3.96 7.47 -3.92
N ILE A 9 -4.07 8.34 -4.93
CA ILE A 9 -3.84 7.96 -6.34
C ILE A 9 -2.41 7.41 -6.57
N SER A 10 -1.43 7.96 -5.86
CA SER A 10 -0.04 7.48 -5.85
C SER A 10 0.13 6.10 -5.23
N GLU A 11 -0.85 5.67 -4.42
CA GLU A 11 -0.89 4.38 -3.74
C GLU A 11 -1.72 3.33 -4.51
N LEU A 12 -2.30 3.69 -5.66
CA LEU A 12 -3.02 2.74 -6.51
C LEU A 12 -2.08 1.86 -7.32
N SER A 13 -0.97 2.43 -7.81
CA SER A 13 0.02 1.69 -8.62
C SER A 13 1.37 2.41 -8.59
N GLY A 14 2.46 1.67 -8.77
CA GLY A 14 3.80 2.25 -8.95
C GLY A 14 4.01 2.95 -10.31
N LYS A 15 3.00 2.92 -11.19
CA LYS A 15 3.00 3.62 -12.48
C LYS A 15 2.21 4.92 -12.37
N HIS A 16 2.43 5.85 -13.31
CA HIS A 16 1.63 7.08 -13.37
C HIS A 16 0.18 6.71 -13.70
N VAL A 17 -0.70 6.84 -12.70
CA VAL A 17 -2.14 6.62 -12.82
C VAL A 17 -2.81 7.99 -12.75
N GLU A 18 -3.51 8.37 -13.81
CA GLU A 18 -4.28 9.63 -13.84
C GLU A 18 -5.71 9.44 -13.31
N LEU A 19 -6.25 8.22 -13.46
CA LEU A 19 -7.62 7.88 -13.10
C LEU A 19 -7.66 6.57 -12.31
N ALA A 20 -8.29 6.60 -11.14
CA ALA A 20 -8.42 5.41 -10.28
C ALA A 20 -9.19 4.26 -10.98
N GLU A 21 -10.16 4.62 -11.83
CA GLU A 21 -10.96 3.67 -12.62
C GLU A 21 -10.14 2.80 -13.57
N GLN A 22 -8.90 3.18 -13.89
CA GLN A 22 -8.01 2.37 -14.71
C GLN A 22 -7.40 1.19 -13.94
N VAL A 23 -7.42 1.26 -12.60
CA VAL A 23 -6.79 0.29 -11.71
C VAL A 23 -7.83 -0.49 -10.92
N VAL A 24 -8.96 0.14 -10.59
CA VAL A 24 -10.03 -0.48 -9.79
C VAL A 24 -11.40 -0.18 -10.38
N SER A 25 -12.28 -1.18 -10.42
CA SER A 25 -13.67 -1.00 -10.85
C SER A 25 -14.62 -0.85 -9.67
N VAL A 26 -15.68 -0.06 -9.82
CA VAL A 26 -16.72 0.06 -8.79
C VAL A 26 -17.42 -1.29 -8.61
N GLY A 27 -17.37 -1.84 -7.39
CA GLY A 27 -17.93 -3.15 -7.04
C GLY A 27 -16.94 -4.31 -7.17
N GLU A 28 -15.69 -4.03 -7.54
CA GLU A 28 -14.61 -5.01 -7.55
C GLU A 28 -14.02 -5.20 -6.14
N GLU A 29 -13.82 -6.45 -5.72
CA GLU A 29 -13.14 -6.77 -4.48
C GLU A 29 -11.63 -6.79 -4.72
N VAL A 30 -10.91 -5.83 -4.14
CA VAL A 30 -9.46 -5.70 -4.28
C VAL A 30 -8.74 -5.88 -2.95
N PHE A 31 -7.54 -6.46 -2.99
CA PHE A 31 -6.69 -6.58 -1.81
C PHE A 31 -5.90 -5.30 -1.61
N VAL A 32 -6.02 -4.73 -0.41
CA VAL A 32 -5.35 -3.50 0.00
C VAL A 32 -4.58 -3.72 1.29
N LYS A 33 -3.49 -2.98 1.45
CA LYS A 33 -2.72 -2.93 2.69
C LYS A 33 -3.12 -1.70 3.48
N VAL A 34 -3.33 -1.86 4.77
CA VAL A 34 -3.56 -0.73 5.68
C VAL A 34 -2.23 -0.07 5.96
N ILE A 35 -2.13 1.21 5.62
CA ILE A 35 -0.91 2.01 5.85
C ILE A 35 -1.02 2.85 7.11
N ASP A 36 -2.20 3.39 7.40
CA ASP A 36 -2.42 4.25 8.55
C ASP A 36 -3.88 4.18 9.01
N ILE A 37 -4.11 4.33 10.32
CA ILE A 37 -5.44 4.25 10.93
C ILE A 37 -5.64 5.50 11.79
N ASP A 38 -6.54 6.37 11.34
CA ASP A 38 -6.95 7.58 12.05
C ASP A 38 -8.20 7.26 12.87
N LEU A 39 -7.99 6.90 14.14
CA LEU A 39 -9.04 6.53 15.09
C LEU A 39 -9.92 7.72 15.48
N GLU A 40 -9.36 8.94 15.46
CA GLU A 40 -10.09 10.17 15.83
C GLU A 40 -11.17 10.50 14.79
N ARG A 41 -10.84 10.34 13.50
CA ARG A 41 -11.76 10.59 12.40
C ARG A 41 -12.41 9.32 11.85
N ARG A 42 -12.10 8.15 12.42
CA ARG A 42 -12.56 6.83 11.96
C ARG A 42 -12.27 6.61 10.47
N ARG A 43 -11.07 6.97 10.03
CA ARG A 43 -10.63 6.81 8.62
C ARG A 43 -9.44 5.88 8.56
N ILE A 44 -9.40 5.06 7.51
CA ILE A 44 -8.28 4.15 7.27
C ILE A 44 -7.63 4.54 5.96
N SER A 45 -6.34 4.82 5.99
CA SER A 45 -5.56 5.02 4.78
C SER A 45 -5.12 3.65 4.26
N LEU A 46 -5.36 3.41 2.98
CA LEU A 46 -5.18 2.13 2.32
C LEU A 46 -4.26 2.29 1.11
N SER A 47 -3.51 1.24 0.77
CA SER A 47 -2.61 1.21 -0.38
C SER A 47 -2.75 -0.09 -1.16
N LEU A 48 -3.05 0.00 -2.46
CA LEU A 48 -3.03 -1.14 -3.38
C LEU A 48 -1.60 -1.44 -3.83
N LYS A 49 -0.78 -0.41 -4.05
CA LYS A 49 0.62 -0.55 -4.46
C LYS A 49 1.39 -1.38 -3.45
N GLN A 50 1.34 -1.01 -2.17
CA GLN A 50 2.05 -1.76 -1.14
C GLN A 50 1.47 -3.14 -0.91
N ALA A 51 0.17 -3.34 -1.15
CA ALA A 51 -0.41 -4.68 -1.13
C ALA A 51 0.25 -5.56 -2.19
N ASN A 52 0.40 -5.05 -3.42
CA ASN A 52 1.03 -5.78 -4.53
C ASN A 52 2.56 -5.92 -4.37
N GLU A 53 3.23 -4.91 -3.80
CA GLU A 53 4.68 -4.93 -3.50
C GLU A 53 5.01 -5.83 -2.30
N SER A 54 4.11 -5.97 -1.32
CA SER A 54 4.30 -6.93 -0.23
C SER A 54 4.13 -8.39 -0.67
N VAL A 55 3.68 -8.63 -1.91
CA VAL A 55 3.70 -9.95 -2.55
C VAL A 55 4.89 -10.01 -3.50
N ASP A 56 6.10 -10.07 -2.93
CA ASP A 56 7.28 -10.57 -3.64
C ASP A 56 7.40 -12.09 -3.38
N PRO A 57 6.75 -12.97 -4.16
CA PRO A 57 6.91 -14.43 -4.00
C PRO A 57 8.32 -14.92 -4.35
N TYR A 58 9.18 -14.02 -4.85
CA TYR A 58 10.57 -14.28 -5.25
C TYR A 58 11.55 -13.22 -4.74
N GLY A 59 11.22 -12.45 -3.70
CA GLY A 59 12.12 -11.44 -3.12
C GLY A 59 13.38 -12.10 -2.54
N THR A 60 14.39 -12.32 -3.37
CA THR A 60 15.72 -12.84 -3.00
C THR A 60 16.65 -11.75 -2.47
N GLU A 61 16.20 -10.49 -2.43
CA GLU A 61 16.94 -9.39 -1.80
C GLU A 61 16.51 -9.23 -0.35
N PHE A 62 17.34 -9.77 0.54
CA PHE A 62 17.29 -9.42 1.95
C PHE A 62 17.78 -7.97 2.07
N ASP A 63 16.85 -7.02 2.19
CA ASP A 63 17.16 -5.62 2.47
C ASP A 63 17.29 -5.42 4.00
N PRO A 64 18.51 -5.28 4.53
CA PRO A 64 18.75 -5.16 5.98
C PRO A 64 18.15 -3.86 6.57
N ALA A 65 17.94 -2.83 5.75
CA ALA A 65 17.43 -1.54 6.20
C ALA A 65 15.96 -1.63 6.66
N LEU A 66 15.18 -2.53 6.06
CA LEU A 66 13.79 -2.80 6.47
C LEU A 66 13.67 -3.38 7.88
N TYR A 67 14.75 -4.00 8.39
CA TYR A 67 14.82 -4.54 9.75
C TYR A 67 15.61 -3.64 10.72
N GLY A 68 15.93 -2.41 10.31
CA GLY A 68 16.64 -1.44 11.16
C GLY A 68 18.13 -1.75 11.33
N MET A 69 18.73 -2.52 10.43
CA MET A 69 20.19 -2.70 10.41
C MET A 69 20.84 -1.61 9.56
N ALA A 70 21.93 -1.03 10.05
CA ALA A 70 22.72 -0.06 9.29
C ALA A 70 23.32 -0.73 8.04
N THR A 71 23.20 -0.08 6.89
CA THR A 71 23.70 -0.58 5.60
C THR A 71 25.22 -0.47 5.47
N GLU A 72 25.90 0.10 6.46
CA GLU A 72 27.35 0.26 6.52
C GLU A 72 27.90 -0.30 7.83
N TYR A 73 28.85 -1.22 7.72
CA TYR A 73 29.80 -1.53 8.77
C TYR A 73 31.08 -0.73 8.44
N ASP A 74 31.53 0.11 9.38
CA ASP A 74 32.88 0.69 9.37
C ASP A 74 33.94 -0.39 9.69
#